data_AF-A0A3D3BU94-F1
#
_entry.id   AF-A0A3D3BU94-F1
#
_cell.length_a   1.000
_cell.length_b   1.000
_cell.length_c   1.000
_cell.angle_alpha   90.00
_cell.angle_beta   90.00
_cell.angle_gamma   90.00
#
_symmetry.space_group_name_H-M   'P 1'
#
loop_
_entity.id
_entity.type
_entity.pdbx_description
1 polymer ?
#
loop_
_entity_poly.entity_id
_entity_poly.type
_entity_poly.pdbx_seq_one_letter_code
_entity_poly.pdbx_strand_id
1 'polypeptide(L)' 'LLERYWDPTVLIQRDIAVFWAPYDFHVNGEFSHCGIDSFQLIKRDERWLLTNLSWTVERTGCAESPLGPPA' A
#
# COMPACT_ATOMS: atom_id res chain seq x y z
N LEU A 1 -4.66 11.08 8.40
CA LEU A 1 -4.01 9.76 8.18
C LEU A 1 -3.26 9.86 6.88
N LEU A 2 -2.02 9.41 6.84
CA LEU A 2 -1.19 9.40 5.64
C LEU A 2 -0.57 8.03 5.52
N GLU A 3 -0.84 7.36 4.41
CA GLU A 3 -0.27 6.08 4.03
C GLU A 3 0.49 6.28 2.72
N ARG A 4 1.76 5.87 2.67
CA ARG A 4 2.61 6.06 1.51
C ARG A 4 3.22 4.74 1.10
N TYR A 5 3.28 4.51 -0.20
CA TYR A 5 3.75 3.26 -0.80
C TYR A 5 5.00 3.52 -1.65
N TRP A 6 5.89 2.53 -1.73
CA TRP A 6 7.03 2.54 -2.64
C TRP A 6 7.26 1.17 -3.26
N ASP A 7 8.02 1.12 -4.35
CA ASP A 7 8.41 -0.10 -5.07
C ASP A 7 7.28 -1.15 -5.25
N PRO A 8 6.09 -0.75 -5.73
CA PRO A 8 4.97 -1.67 -5.85
C PRO A 8 5.25 -2.73 -6.92
N THR A 9 4.93 -3.98 -6.60
CA THR A 9 4.72 -5.01 -7.61
C THR A 9 3.25 -4.99 -8.03
N VAL A 10 3.00 -4.81 -9.32
CA VAL A 10 1.64 -4.81 -9.88
C VAL A 10 1.55 -5.86 -10.97
N LEU A 11 0.68 -6.85 -10.77
CA LEU A 11 0.36 -7.88 -11.75
C LEU A 11 -1.00 -7.56 -12.36
N ILE A 12 -1.07 -7.46 -13.69
CA ILE A 12 -2.32 -7.13 -14.40
C ILE A 12 -2.59 -8.20 -15.45
N GLN A 13 -3.80 -8.75 -15.45
CA GLN A 13 -4.30 -9.62 -16.51
C GLN A 13 -5.73 -9.22 -16.87
N ARG A 14 -5.89 -8.52 -18.00
CA ARG A 14 -7.18 -8.00 -18.47
C ARG A 14 -7.90 -7.18 -17.39
N ASP A 15 -8.95 -7.75 -16.79
CA ASP A 15 -9.88 -7.07 -15.90
C ASP A 15 -9.62 -7.40 -14.43
N ILE A 16 -8.46 -7.98 -14.11
CA ILE A 16 -7.99 -8.23 -12.75
C ILE A 16 -6.59 -7.64 -12.55
N ALA A 17 -6.32 -7.18 -11.33
CA ALA A 17 -4.99 -6.78 -10.91
C ALA A 17 -4.71 -7.19 -9.46
N VAL A 18 -3.44 -7.44 -9.17
CA VAL A 18 -2.91 -7.61 -7.81
C VAL A 18 -1.87 -6.54 -7.59
N PHE A 19 -2.01 -5.79 -6.50
CA PHE A 19 -1.05 -4.81 -6.01
C PHE A 19 -0.41 -5.36 -4.74
N TRP A 20 0.92 -5.26 -4.66
CA TRP A 20 1.70 -5.62 -3.49
C TRP A 20 2.76 -4.55 -3.27
N ALA A 21 2.74 -3.87 -2.13
CA ALA A 21 3.73 -2.83 -1.85
C ALA A 21 4.04 -2.69 -0.36
N PRO A 22 5.30 -2.40 -0.01
CA PRO A 22 5.61 -1.85 1.30
C PRO A 22 4.98 -0.46 1.48
N TYR A 23 4.61 -0.17 2.73
CA TYR A 23 4.02 1.10 3.13
C TYR A 23 4.56 1.63 4.45
N ASP A 24 4.41 2.94 4.66
CA ASP A 24 4.49 3.55 5.97
C ASP A 24 3.23 4.36 6.29
N PHE A 25 2.80 4.29 7.54
CA PHE A 25 1.55 4.86 8.00
C PHE A 25 1.77 5.86 9.12
N HIS A 26 1.16 7.03 8.97
CA HIS A 26 1.31 8.18 9.85
C HIS A 26 -0.04 8.70 10.33
N VAL A 27 -0.13 8.98 11.63
CA VAL A 27 -1.30 9.55 12.29
C VAL A 27 -0.90 10.92 12.82
N ASN A 28 -1.60 11.97 12.37
CA ASN A 28 -1.31 13.36 12.76
C ASN A 28 0.15 13.79 12.50
N GLY A 29 0.77 13.27 11.45
CA GLY A 29 2.18 13.57 11.10
C GLY A 29 3.21 12.72 11.84
N GLU A 30 2.80 11.90 12.79
CA GLU A 30 3.69 10.99 13.51
C GLU A 30 3.65 9.58 12.92
N PHE A 31 4.81 8.94 12.83
CA PHE A 31 4.92 7.54 12.41
C PHE A 31 4.15 6.63 13.37
N SER A 32 3.35 5.74 12.81
CA SER A 32 2.54 4.76 13.56
C SER A 32 3.05 3.34 13.38
N HIS A 33 3.17 2.89 12.13
CA HIS A 33 3.65 1.56 11.76
C HIS A 33 3.99 1.51 10.27
N CYS A 34 4.69 0.46 9.85
CA CYS A 34 4.89 0.10 8.46
C CYS A 34 4.23 -1.25 8.18
N GLY A 35 4.27 -1.67 6.92
CA GLY A 35 4.01 -3.06 6.57
C GLY A 35 3.94 -3.29 5.07
N ILE A 36 3.23 -4.35 4.70
CA ILE A 36 2.90 -4.67 3.33
C ILE A 36 1.38 -4.60 3.15
N ASP A 37 0.97 -3.92 2.08
CA ASP A 37 -0.38 -4.01 1.56
C ASP A 37 -0.45 -4.94 0.36
N SER A 38 -1.47 -5.78 0.36
CA SER A 38 -1.81 -6.72 -0.70
C SER A 38 -3.28 -6.51 -1.09
N PHE A 39 -3.47 -5.91 -2.26
CA PHE A 39 -4.79 -5.56 -2.78
C PHE A 39 -5.13 -6.31 -4.05
N GLN A 40 -6.39 -6.68 -4.18
CA GLN A 40 -6.96 -7.28 -5.38
C GLN A 40 -7.96 -6.32 -5.98
N LEU A 41 -7.90 -6.15 -7.29
CA LEU A 41 -8.73 -5.21 -8.04
C LEU A 41 -9.41 -5.89 -9.22
N ILE A 42 -10.59 -5.38 -9.58
CA ILE A 42 -11.28 -5.69 -10.84
C ILE A 42 -11.45 -4.44 -11.68
N LYS A 43 -11.47 -4.59 -13.00
CA LYS A 43 -11.81 -3.50 -13.94
C LYS A 43 -13.28 -3.58 -14.34
N ARG A 44 -14.02 -2.47 -14.16
CA ARG A 44 -15.42 -2.29 -14.57
C ARG A 44 -15.61 -0.89 -15.11
N ASP A 45 -16.24 -0.76 -16.27
CA ASP A 45 -16.49 0.53 -16.94
C ASP A 45 -15.24 1.43 -17.03
N GLU A 46 -14.12 0.83 -17.44
CA GLU A 46 -12.81 1.46 -17.52
C GLU A 46 -12.23 1.98 -16.19
N ARG A 47 -12.76 1.52 -15.05
CA ARG A 47 -12.30 1.88 -13.69
C ARG A 47 -11.83 0.66 -12.93
N TRP A 48 -10.72 0.82 -12.20
CA TRP A 48 -10.25 -0.18 -11.24
C TRP A 48 -10.98 -0.02 -9.91
N LEU A 49 -11.49 -1.12 -9.37
CA LEU A 49 -12.21 -1.19 -8.11
C LEU A 49 -11.50 -2.19 -7.19
N LEU A 50 -11.29 -1.83 -5.93
CA LEU A 50 -10.79 -2.74 -4.91
C LEU A 50 -11.86 -3.78 -4.56
N THR A 51 -11.47 -5.06 -4.54
CA THR A 51 -12.37 -6.17 -4.17
C THR A 51 -11.91 -6.91 -2.93
N ASN A 52 -10.61 -6.94 -2.66
CA ASN A 52 -10.06 -7.50 -1.42
C ASN A 52 -8.81 -6.73 -1.01
N LEU A 53 -8.62 -6.65 0.31
CA LEU A 53 -7.49 -6.00 0.94
C LEU A 53 -7.01 -6.89 2.07
N SER A 54 -5.70 -7.07 2.15
CA SER A 54 -5.01 -7.70 3.26
C SER A 54 -3.73 -6.92 3.52
N TRP A 55 -3.37 -6.76 4.79
CA TRP A 55 -2.22 -5.97 5.18
C TRP A 55 -1.54 -6.55 6.41
N THR A 56 -0.24 -6.30 6.53
CA THR A 56 0.52 -6.54 7.77
C THR A 56 0.61 -5.24 8.59
N VAL A 57 0.97 -5.37 9.87
CA VAL A 57 1.17 -4.22 10.77
C VAL A 57 2.42 -4.46 11.60
N GLU A 58 3.50 -3.80 11.25
CA GLU A 58 4.79 -3.85 11.93
C GLU A 58 5.03 -2.52 12.67
N ARG A 59 5.05 -2.57 14.00
CA ARG A 59 5.34 -1.38 14.85
C ARG A 59 6.83 -1.20 15.15
N THR A 60 7.63 -2.22 14.86
CA THR A 60 9.07 -2.28 15.15
C THR A 60 9.79 -2.97 14.00
N GLY A 61 11.07 -2.65 13.78
CA GLY A 61 11.86 -3.27 12.72
C GLY A 61 11.53 -2.76 11.31
N CYS A 62 10.82 -1.63 11.22
CA CYS A 62 10.59 -0.95 9.95
C CYS A 62 11.88 -0.38 9.38
N ALA A 63 12.10 -0.59 8.09
CA ALA A 63 13.12 0.15 7.36
C ALA A 63 12.73 1.63 7.25
N GLU A 64 13.71 2.51 7.09
CA GLU A 64 13.45 3.92 6.79
C GLU A 64 12.74 4.04 5.45
N SER A 65 11.69 4.85 5.39
CA SER A 65 10.94 5.08 4.15
C SER A 65 11.83 5.75 3.10
N PRO A 66 11.94 5.20 1.89
CA PRO A 66 12.74 5.82 0.82
C PRO A 66 12.14 7.13 0.32
N LEU A 67 10.91 7.46 0.75
CA LEU A 67 10.21 8.70 0.42
C LEU A 67 10.63 9.88 1.30
N GLY A 68 11.48 9.65 2.31
CA GLY A 68 11.88 10.66 3.29
C GLY A 68 10.77 11.03 4.28
N PRO A 69 10.94 12.11 5.06
CA PRO A 69 9.94 12.55 6.04
C PRO A 69 8.62 12.94 5.36
N PRO A 70 7.46 12.72 6.01
CA PRO A 70 6.18 13.26 5.55
C PRO A 70 6.24 14.77 5.37
N ALA A 71 5.57 15.27 4.32
CA ALA A 71 5.38 16.71 4.09
C ALA A 71 4.31 17.30 5.02
#